data_AF-S4P0B2-F1
#
_entry.id   AF-S4P0B2-F1
#
_cell.length_a   1.000
_cell.length_b   1.000
_cell.length_c   1.000
_cell.angle_alpha   90.00
_cell.angle_beta   90.00
_cell.angle_gamma   90.00
#
_symmetry.space_group_name_H-M   'P 1'
#
loop_
_entity.id
_entity.type
_entity.pdbx_description
1 polymer ?
#
loop_
_entity_poly.entity_id
_entity_poly.type
_entity_poly.pdbx_seq_one_letter_code
_entity_poly.pdbx_strand_id
1 'polypeptide(L)'
;FSRVLKAGEWQQKEPNGCFTHTNFAQLEEIYNLFEKIAKYLHKVITRLMEYGYQRHLVELLTMVNLNGYYDPESSKEDTNTSVQST
;
A
#
# COMPACT_ATOMS: atom_id res chain seq x y z
N PHE A 1 -7.26 10.93 -2.10
CA PHE A 1 -7.79 9.73 -2.77
C PHE A 1 -9.25 9.91 -3.24
N SER A 2 -10.24 9.92 -2.33
CA SER A 2 -11.68 9.96 -2.67
C SER A 2 -12.10 11.09 -3.61
N ARG A 3 -11.55 12.30 -3.44
CA ARG A 3 -11.80 13.44 -4.33
C ARG A 3 -11.35 13.17 -5.77
N VAL A 4 -10.16 12.60 -5.95
CA VAL A 4 -9.57 12.33 -7.28
C VAL A 4 -10.30 11.20 -7.99
N LEU A 5 -10.73 10.19 -7.22
CA LEU A 5 -11.56 9.10 -7.71
C LEU A 5 -12.92 9.61 -8.21
N LYS A 6 -13.59 10.47 -7.42
CA LYS A 6 -14.89 11.04 -7.82
C LYS A 6 -14.81 12.05 -8.97
N ALA A 7 -13.65 12.67 -9.18
CA ALA A 7 -13.43 13.64 -10.24
C ALA A 7 -13.10 12.99 -11.59
N GLY A 8 -12.78 11.69 -11.61
CA GLY A 8 -12.55 10.94 -12.83
C GLY A 8 -13.73 10.04 -13.18
N GLU A 9 -13.63 9.39 -14.32
CA GLU A 9 -14.65 8.49 -14.85
C GLU A 9 -14.00 7.23 -15.41
N TRP A 10 -14.78 6.14 -15.41
CA TRP A 10 -14.37 4.88 -16.02
C TRP A 10 -14.73 4.91 -17.50
N GLN A 11 -13.74 4.71 -18.36
CA GLN A 11 -13.88 4.74 -19.80
C GLN A 11 -13.38 3.43 -20.41
N GLN A 12 -14.11 2.95 -21.41
CA GLN A 12 -13.72 1.80 -22.22
C GLN A 12 -13.22 2.31 -23.58
N LYS A 13 -11.91 2.21 -23.84
CA LYS A 13 -11.31 2.74 -25.09
C LYS A 13 -11.61 1.90 -26.32
N GLU A 14 -11.81 0.60 -26.14
CA GLU A 14 -12.06 -0.35 -27.22
C GLU A 14 -13.38 -1.08 -26.98
N PRO A 15 -14.17 -1.38 -28.03
CA PRO A 15 -15.34 -2.22 -27.88
C PRO A 15 -14.89 -3.62 -27.41
N ASN A 16 -15.17 -3.96 -26.14
CA ASN A 16 -14.73 -5.13 -25.37
C ASN A 16 -13.37 -5.02 -24.65
N GLY A 17 -12.75 -3.84 -24.61
CA GLY A 17 -11.50 -3.61 -23.86
C GLY A 17 -11.71 -3.46 -22.35
N CYS A 18 -10.61 -3.39 -21.60
CA CYS A 18 -10.63 -3.10 -20.17
C CYS A 18 -11.08 -1.66 -19.88
N PHE A 19 -11.76 -1.47 -18.75
CA PHE A 19 -12.09 -0.13 -18.25
C PHE A 19 -10.84 0.53 -17.67
N THR A 20 -10.62 1.79 -18.04
CA THR A 20 -9.54 2.62 -17.51
C THR A 20 -10.12 3.85 -16.85
N HIS A 21 -9.52 4.29 -15.75
CA HIS A 21 -9.96 5.49 -15.06
C HIS A 21 -9.16 6.71 -15.54
N THR A 22 -9.83 7.80 -15.88
CA THR A 22 -9.18 9.00 -16.44
C THR A 22 -8.08 9.56 -15.54
N ASN A 23 -8.27 9.50 -14.22
CA ASN A 23 -7.29 9.94 -13.22
C ASN A 23 -6.47 8.80 -12.61
N PHE A 24 -6.31 7.65 -13.29
CA PHE A 24 -5.61 6.49 -12.73
C PHE A 24 -4.17 6.82 -12.29
N ALA A 25 -3.40 7.55 -13.11
CA ALA A 25 -2.02 7.93 -12.78
C ALA A 25 -1.93 8.72 -11.46
N GLN A 26 -2.85 9.68 -11.24
CA GLN A 26 -2.89 10.44 -9.97
C GLN A 26 -3.33 9.57 -8.79
N LEU A 27 -4.23 8.61 -9.00
CA LEU A 27 -4.64 7.65 -7.96
C LEU A 27 -3.47 6.75 -7.56
N GLU A 28 -2.67 6.30 -8.52
CA GLU A 28 -1.46 5.53 -8.30
C GLU A 28 -0.40 6.32 -7.52
N GLU A 29 -0.17 7.59 -7.86
CA GLU A 29 0.72 8.47 -7.09
C GLU A 29 0.25 8.63 -5.63
N ILE A 30 -1.05 8.83 -5.42
CA ILE A 30 -1.63 8.92 -4.07
C ILE A 30 -1.46 7.61 -3.31
N TYR A 31 -1.64 6.47 -3.98
CA TYR A 31 -1.43 5.16 -3.39
C TYR A 31 0.03 4.97 -2.96
N ASN A 32 0.98 5.27 -3.84
CA ASN A 32 2.42 5.15 -3.55
C ASN A 32 2.84 6.08 -2.40
N LEU A 33 2.26 7.29 -2.32
CA LEU A 33 2.49 8.19 -1.19
C LEU A 33 1.91 7.63 0.11
N PHE A 34 0.70 7.10 0.07
CA PHE A 34 0.08 6.45 1.21
C PHE A 34 0.93 5.27 1.71
N GLU A 35 1.42 4.43 0.81
CA GLU A 35 2.29 3.30 1.14
C GLU A 35 3.57 3.75 1.86
N LYS A 36 4.22 4.82 1.36
CA LYS A 36 5.40 5.43 2.02
C LYS A 36 5.07 5.92 3.44
N ILE A 37 3.93 6.59 3.60
CA ILE A 37 3.48 7.08 4.91
C ILE A 37 3.19 5.90 5.86
N ALA A 38 2.54 4.84 5.38
CA ALA A 38 2.23 3.66 6.17
C ALA A 38 3.51 2.93 6.63
N LYS A 39 4.50 2.74 5.73
CA LYS A 39 5.84 2.23 6.08
C LYS A 39 6.53 3.10 7.14
N TYR A 40 6.45 4.42 6.99
CA TYR A 40 7.02 5.35 7.96
C TYR A 40 6.30 5.28 9.31
N LEU A 41 4.97 5.22 9.32
CA LEU A 41 4.16 5.08 10.52
C LEU A 41 4.50 3.79 11.28
N HIS A 42 4.60 2.66 10.57
CA HIS A 42 5.06 1.39 11.13
C HIS A 42 6.41 1.58 11.83
N LYS A 43 7.41 2.14 11.14
CA LYS A 43 8.74 2.41 11.70
C LYS A 43 8.70 3.29 12.96
N VAL A 44 7.91 4.37 12.94
CA VAL A 44 7.79 5.30 14.08
C VAL A 44 7.14 4.63 15.27
N ILE A 45 6.05 3.88 15.08
CA ILE A 45 5.36 3.17 16.16
C ILE A 45 6.30 2.11 16.76
N THR A 46 7.00 1.34 15.93
CA THR A 46 8.00 0.36 16.41
C THR A 46 9.06 1.03 17.27
N ARG A 47 9.66 2.13 16.80
CA ARG A 47 10.63 2.91 17.60
C ARG A 47 10.04 3.42 18.90
N LEU A 48 8.81 3.94 18.88
CA LEU A 48 8.16 4.49 20.06
C LEU A 48 7.95 3.41 21.14
N MET A 49 7.61 2.18 20.73
CA MET A 49 7.51 1.03 21.64
C MET A 49 8.84 0.60 22.24
N GLU A 50 9.97 0.80 21.55
CA GLU A 50 11.31 0.50 22.09
C GLU A 50 11.66 1.38 23.32
N TYR A 51 11.06 2.58 23.43
CA TYR A 51 11.33 3.52 24.53
C TYR A 51 10.30 3.47 25.68
N GLY A 52 9.25 2.66 25.56
CA GLY A 52 8.25 2.50 26.62
C GLY A 52 7.02 1.70 26.18
N TYR A 53 6.47 0.89 27.09
CA TYR A 53 5.30 0.06 26.78
C TYR A 53 4.02 0.89 26.71
N GLN A 54 3.41 0.97 25.53
CA GLN A 54 2.10 1.59 25.31
C GLN A 54 1.17 0.58 24.64
N ARG A 55 0.26 -0.03 25.41
CA ARG A 55 -0.64 -1.10 24.94
C ARG A 55 -1.43 -0.75 23.67
N HIS A 56 -1.91 0.49 23.56
CA HIS A 56 -2.66 0.96 22.39
C HIS A 56 -1.80 1.04 21.12
N LEU A 57 -0.48 1.23 21.25
CA LEU A 57 0.43 1.20 20.11
C LEU A 57 0.69 -0.21 19.60
N VAL A 58 0.69 -1.21 20.49
CA VAL A 58 0.80 -2.63 20.09
C VAL A 58 -0.39 -3.02 19.23
N GLU A 59 -1.60 -2.70 19.68
CA GLU A 59 -2.84 -2.98 18.94
C GLU A 59 -2.85 -2.24 17.58
N LEU A 60 -2.42 -0.98 17.55
CA LEU A 60 -2.29 -0.22 16.31
C LEU A 60 -1.25 -0.82 15.35
N LEU A 61 -0.08 -1.22 15.85
CA LEU A 61 0.97 -1.83 15.03
C LEU A 61 0.50 -3.16 14.43
N THR A 62 -0.15 -4.00 15.24
CA THR A 62 -0.75 -5.26 14.79
C THR A 62 -1.81 -5.03 13.73
N MET A 63 -2.66 -4.01 13.86
CA MET A 63 -3.66 -3.70 12.84
C MET A 63 -3.04 -3.16 11.54
N VAL A 64 -2.02 -2.29 11.65
CA VAL A 64 -1.35 -1.70 10.48
C VAL A 64 -0.53 -2.75 9.72
N ASN A 65 0.09 -3.70 10.42
CA ASN A 65 0.96 -4.72 9.82
C ASN A 65 0.42 -6.15 10.00
N LEU A 66 -0.91 -6.33 9.98
CA LEU A 66 -1.56 -7.61 10.30
C LEU A 66 -1.05 -8.78 9.44
N ASN A 67 -0.72 -8.49 8.17
CA ASN A 67 -0.25 -9.48 7.19
C ASN A 67 1.27 -9.46 6.98
N GLY A 68 2.04 -8.73 7.80
CA GLY A 68 3.50 -8.57 7.59
C GLY A 68 3.87 -7.78 6.33
N TYR A 69 2.91 -7.08 5.70
CA TYR A 69 3.12 -6.37 4.44
C TYR A 69 4.22 -5.31 4.53
N TYR A 70 4.38 -4.68 5.69
CA TYR A 70 5.39 -3.63 5.92
C TYR A 70 6.70 -4.18 6.52
N ASP A 71 6.83 -5.49 6.63
CA ASP A 71 8.06 -6.11 7.10
C ASP A 71 9.17 -5.96 6.04
N PRO A 72 10.42 -5.73 6.46
CA PRO A 72 11.52 -5.59 5.52
C PRO A 72 11.81 -6.87 4.71
N GLU A 73 11.30 -8.03 5.12
CA GLU A 73 11.51 -9.32 4.45
C GLU A 73 10.43 -9.66 3.40
N SER A 74 9.21 -9.11 3.52
CA SER A 74 8.10 -9.43 2.60
C SER A 74 8.37 -8.97 1.16
N SER A 75 9.15 -7.90 0.99
CA SER A 75 9.57 -7.39 -0.32
C SER A 75 10.55 -8.29 -1.10
N LYS A 76 11.01 -9.41 -0.53
CA LYS A 76 11.94 -10.34 -1.20
C LYS A 76 11.24 -11.49 -1.95
N GLU A 77 9.98 -11.79 -1.64
CA GLU A 77 9.29 -12.95 -2.25
C GLU A 77 8.80 -12.69 -3.69
N ASP A 78 8.43 -11.45 -4.03
CA ASP A 78 7.91 -11.10 -5.36
C ASP A 78 8.95 -11.18 -6.49
N THR A 79 10.25 -11.30 -6.17
CA THR A 79 11.30 -11.43 -7.20
C THR A 79 11.55 -12.89 -7.61
N ASN A 80 11.21 -13.85 -6.76
CA ASN A 80 11.60 -15.26 -6.98
C ASN A 80 10.57 -16.07 -7.79
N THR A 81 9.33 -15.60 -7.93
CA THR A 81 8.28 -16.35 -8.65
C THR A 81 8.29 -16.11 -10.17
N SER A 82 9.03 -15.12 -10.67
CA SER A 82 9.10 -14.83 -12.12
C SER A 82 10.13 -15.66 -12.89
N VAL A 83 10.94 -16.50 -12.24
CA VAL A 83 12.06 -17.21 -12.90
C VAL A 83 11.83 -18.72 -13.08
N GLN A 84 10.61 -19.23 -12.83
CA GLN A 84 10.28 -20.66 -13.01
C GLN A 84 9.10 -20.92 -13.97
N SER A 85 8.91 -20.08 -14.98
CA SER A 85 7.97 -20.37 -16.07
C SER A 85 8.57 -20.01 -17.42
N THR A 86 9.55 -20.82 -17.86
CA THR A 86 9.90 -21.10 -19.26
C THR A 86 10.63 -22.42 -19.32
#